data_AF-Q32N86-F1
#
_entry.id   AF-Q32N86-F1
#
_cell.length_a   1.000
_cell.length_b   1.000
_cell.length_c   1.000
_cell.angle_alpha   90.00
_cell.angle_beta   90.00
_cell.angle_gamma   90.00
#
_symmetry.space_group_name_H-M   'P 1'
#
loop_
_entity.id
_entity.type
_entity.pdbx_description
1 polymer ?
#
loop_
_entity_poly.entity_id
_entity_poly.type
_entity_poly.pdbx_seq_one_letter_code
_entity_poly.pdbx_strand_id
1 'polypeptide(L)'
;MSMEDPFFVVRGEVQKAVNTAQGLFQRWTDLLQDPSISTREELDWTTNELRNNLRSIEWDLEDLDETISIVESNPRKFSLDPAELRQRKAFINDTRQCVKDMKDRMTSPSVQALTEKKNRQALFRRGDKAWLESRNRKI
;
A
#
# COMPACT_ATOMS: atom_id res chain seq x y z
N MET A 1 8.18 16.73 33.22
CA MET A 1 8.43 16.24 31.85
C MET A 1 7.18 16.54 31.04
N SER A 2 7.26 17.36 29.99
CA SER A 2 6.15 17.49 29.04
C SER A 2 6.08 16.19 28.24
N MET A 3 4.93 15.53 28.27
CA MET A 3 4.66 14.37 27.42
C MET A 3 4.80 14.84 25.97
N GLU A 4 5.65 14.17 25.19
CA GLU A 4 5.80 14.43 23.75
C GLU A 4 4.44 14.25 23.09
N ASP A 5 4.03 15.20 22.23
CA ASP A 5 2.71 15.15 21.61
C ASP A 5 2.59 13.85 20.78
N PRO A 6 1.63 12.96 21.12
CA PRO A 6 1.46 11.68 20.45
C PRO A 6 1.31 11.80 18.93
N PHE A 7 0.82 12.94 18.44
CA PHE A 7 0.70 13.21 17.00
C PHE A 7 2.04 13.04 16.27
N PHE A 8 3.15 13.52 16.84
CA PHE A 8 4.45 13.44 16.16
C PHE A 8 5.01 12.03 16.09
N VAL A 9 4.72 11.21 17.11
CA VAL A 9 5.08 9.79 17.14
C VAL A 9 4.34 9.06 16.03
N VAL A 10 3.01 9.16 15.99
CA VAL A 10 2.17 8.50 14.99
C VAL A 10 2.48 9.03 13.59
N ARG A 11 2.70 10.34 13.43
CA ARG A 11 3.18 10.91 12.15
C ARG A 11 4.47 10.25 11.66
N GLY A 12 5.42 10.00 12.55
CA GLY A 12 6.68 9.30 12.22
C GLY A 12 6.44 7.87 11.78
N GLU A 13 5.54 7.15 12.45
CA GLU A 13 5.16 5.77 12.12
C GLU A 13 4.44 5.71 10.76
N VAL A 14 3.48 6.59 10.52
CA VAL A 14 2.79 6.73 9.23
C VAL A 14 3.80 7.03 8.11
N GLN A 15 4.73 7.97 8.31
CA GLN A 15 5.74 8.28 7.30
C GLN A 15 6.63 7.06 6.98
N LYS A 16 7.00 6.28 7.98
CA LYS A 16 7.76 5.03 7.79
C LYS A 16 6.95 3.98 7.05
N ALA A 17 5.67 3.85 7.35
CA ALA A 17 4.76 2.95 6.64
C ALA A 17 4.62 3.38 5.17
N VAL A 18 4.40 4.67 4.90
CA VAL A 18 4.32 5.22 3.54
C VAL A 18 5.59 4.95 2.73
N ASN A 19 6.77 5.16 3.30
CA ASN A 19 8.04 4.87 2.63
C ASN A 19 8.15 3.37 2.27
N THR A 20 7.66 2.51 3.16
CA THR A 20 7.60 1.06 2.94
C THR A 20 6.63 0.71 1.82
N ALA A 21 5.42 1.29 1.84
CA ALA A 21 4.41 1.13 0.79
C ALA A 21 4.92 1.59 -0.58
N GLN A 22 5.64 2.72 -0.66
CA GLN A 22 6.25 3.20 -1.89
C GLN A 22 7.30 2.22 -2.45
N GLY A 23 8.14 1.64 -1.59
CA GLY A 23 9.08 0.60 -1.99
C GLY A 23 8.39 -0.66 -2.53
N LEU A 24 7.35 -1.12 -1.82
CA LEU A 24 6.51 -2.25 -2.27
C LEU A 24 5.80 -1.94 -3.60
N PHE A 25 5.30 -0.73 -3.77
CA PHE A 25 4.63 -0.28 -5.00
C PHE A 25 5.57 -0.22 -6.19
N GLN A 26 6.81 0.24 -6.00
CA GLN A 26 7.83 0.18 -7.04
C GLN A 26 8.14 -1.27 -7.43
N ARG A 27 8.41 -2.15 -6.44
CA ARG A 27 8.66 -3.57 -6.70
C ARG A 27 7.50 -4.23 -7.43
N TRP A 28 6.27 -3.96 -6.99
CA TRP A 28 5.05 -4.45 -7.62
C TRP A 28 4.93 -3.99 -9.08
N THR A 29 5.27 -2.73 -9.36
CA THR A 29 5.29 -2.18 -10.72
C THR A 29 6.31 -2.89 -11.61
N ASP A 30 7.52 -3.12 -11.10
CA ASP A 30 8.59 -3.82 -11.82
C ASP A 30 8.17 -5.27 -12.14
N LEU A 31 7.59 -5.98 -11.16
CA LEU A 31 7.05 -7.33 -11.33
C LEU A 31 5.92 -7.38 -12.37
N LEU A 32 5.12 -6.33 -12.51
CA LEU A 32 4.10 -6.26 -13.55
C LEU A 32 4.71 -6.08 -14.95
N GLN A 33 5.75 -5.25 -15.08
CA GLN A 33 6.33 -4.89 -16.38
C GLN A 33 7.27 -5.97 -16.94
N ASP A 34 8.06 -6.63 -16.10
CA ASP A 34 9.07 -7.60 -16.55
C ASP A 34 8.68 -9.05 -16.21
N PRO A 35 8.29 -9.86 -17.22
CA PRO A 35 7.95 -11.27 -17.02
C PRO A 35 9.14 -12.17 -16.68
N SER A 36 10.38 -11.71 -16.88
CA SER A 36 11.59 -12.51 -16.66
C SER A 36 11.98 -12.59 -15.18
N ILE A 37 11.64 -11.56 -14.40
CA ILE A 37 11.93 -11.47 -12.97
C ILE A 37 10.71 -11.79 -12.09
N SER A 38 9.52 -11.90 -12.68
CA SER A 38 8.26 -12.01 -11.94
C SER A 38 7.80 -13.47 -11.79
N THR A 39 7.86 -13.97 -10.55
CA THR A 39 7.11 -15.17 -10.17
C THR A 39 5.70 -14.80 -9.73
N ARG A 40 4.75 -15.72 -9.91
CA ARG A 40 3.36 -15.51 -9.47
C ARG A 40 3.28 -15.35 -7.95
N GLU A 41 4.00 -16.18 -7.21
CA GLU A 41 4.00 -16.15 -5.74
C GLU A 41 4.53 -14.81 -5.23
N GLU A 42 5.61 -14.29 -5.81
CA GLU A 42 6.14 -12.99 -5.43
C GLU A 42 5.17 -11.85 -5.77
N LEU A 43 4.55 -11.87 -6.95
CA LEU A 43 3.55 -10.86 -7.32
C LEU A 43 2.34 -10.89 -6.37
N ASP A 44 1.83 -12.07 -6.04
CA ASP A 44 0.70 -12.24 -5.13
C ASP A 44 1.07 -11.76 -3.71
N TRP A 45 2.26 -12.12 -3.21
CA TRP A 45 2.77 -11.66 -1.91
C TRP A 45 2.95 -10.14 -1.87
N THR A 46 3.67 -9.54 -2.82
CA THR A 46 3.90 -8.09 -2.86
C THR A 46 2.57 -7.33 -2.98
N THR A 47 1.62 -7.84 -3.77
CA THR A 47 0.29 -7.23 -3.90
C THR A 47 -0.47 -7.25 -2.56
N ASN A 48 -0.43 -8.37 -1.84
CA ASN A 48 -1.11 -8.51 -0.56
C ASN A 48 -0.46 -7.63 0.52
N GLU A 49 0.87 -7.65 0.60
CA GLU A 49 1.63 -6.86 1.55
C GLU A 49 1.38 -5.36 1.36
N LEU A 50 1.42 -4.89 0.10
CA LEU A 50 1.09 -3.50 -0.23
C LEU A 50 -0.33 -3.14 0.19
N ARG A 51 -1.34 -3.99 -0.10
CA ARG A 51 -2.74 -3.72 0.32
C ARG A 51 -2.88 -3.62 1.84
N ASN A 52 -2.19 -4.47 2.58
CA ASN A 52 -2.24 -4.46 4.04
C ASN A 52 -1.57 -3.19 4.60
N ASN A 53 -0.42 -2.82 4.04
CA ASN A 53 0.29 -1.62 4.46
C ASN A 53 -0.54 -0.36 4.20
N LEU A 54 -1.13 -0.24 2.99
CA LEU A 54 -2.01 0.88 2.65
C LEU A 54 -3.25 0.95 3.56
N ARG A 55 -3.85 -0.19 3.91
CA ARG A 55 -4.98 -0.22 4.85
C ARG A 55 -4.59 0.26 6.25
N SER A 56 -3.42 -0.18 6.75
CA SER A 56 -2.92 0.27 8.05
C SER A 56 -2.73 1.79 8.06
N ILE A 57 -2.15 2.35 7.00
CA ILE A 57 -1.98 3.79 6.85
C ILE A 57 -3.34 4.51 6.83
N GLU A 58 -4.35 3.96 6.14
CA GLU A 58 -5.69 4.56 6.12
C GLU A 58 -6.30 4.66 7.53
N TRP A 59 -6.17 3.60 8.35
CA TRP A 59 -6.62 3.62 9.74
C TRP A 59 -5.86 4.65 10.60
N ASP A 60 -4.53 4.69 10.49
CA ASP A 60 -3.74 5.67 11.23
C ASP A 60 -4.13 7.11 10.85
N LEU A 61 -4.46 7.35 9.57
CA LEU A 61 -4.91 8.66 9.08
C LEU A 61 -6.34 9.00 9.52
N GLU A 62 -7.21 8.02 9.73
CA GLU A 62 -8.53 8.22 10.34
C GLU A 62 -8.37 8.70 11.78
N ASP A 63 -7.58 7.98 12.60
CA ASP A 63 -7.31 8.34 13.99
C ASP A 63 -6.68 9.74 14.10
N LEU A 64 -5.67 10.05 13.27
CA LEU A 64 -5.05 11.37 13.26
C LEU A 64 -6.04 12.50 12.92
N ASP A 65 -6.97 12.27 12.00
CA ASP A 65 -7.97 13.27 11.61
C ASP A 65 -9.05 13.47 12.69
N GLU A 66 -9.40 12.39 13.41
CA GLU A 66 -10.22 12.49 14.63
C GLU A 66 -9.54 13.33 15.71
N THR A 67 -8.22 13.15 15.93
CA THR A 67 -7.50 13.98 16.90
C THR A 67 -7.49 15.46 16.52
N ILE A 68 -7.36 15.77 15.23
CA ILE A 68 -7.47 17.16 14.72
C ILE A 68 -8.86 17.71 15.01
N SER A 69 -9.91 16.94 14.75
CA SER A 69 -11.30 17.34 15.01
C SER A 69 -11.55 17.63 16.50
N ILE A 70 -10.95 16.84 17.39
CA ILE A 70 -11.00 17.06 18.85
C ILE A 70 -10.28 18.36 19.24
N VAL A 71 -9.09 18.61 18.68
CA VAL A 71 -8.32 19.84 18.95
C VAL A 71 -9.07 21.08 18.50
N GLU A 72 -9.67 21.05 17.31
CA GLU A 72 -10.48 22.15 16.77
C GLU A 72 -11.74 22.41 17.58
N SER A 73 -12.36 21.36 18.11
CA SER A 73 -13.56 21.47 18.93
C SER A 73 -13.30 22.05 20.32
N ASN A 74 -12.04 22.04 20.81
CA ASN A 74 -11.68 22.60 22.10
C ASN A 74 -10.34 23.37 22.12
N PRO A 75 -10.25 24.52 21.44
CA PRO A 75 -8.99 25.26 21.29
C PRO A 75 -8.40 25.73 22.62
N ARG A 76 -9.25 26.05 23.61
CA ARG A 76 -8.81 26.51 24.94
C ARG A 76 -8.06 25.42 25.71
N LYS A 77 -8.44 24.15 25.53
CA LYS A 77 -7.82 23.02 26.23
C LYS A 77 -6.46 22.65 25.64
N PHE A 78 -6.34 22.70 24.31
CA PHE A 78 -5.14 22.22 23.61
C PHE A 78 -4.15 23.33 23.26
N SER A 79 -4.61 24.58 23.12
CA SER A 79 -3.77 25.76 22.81
C SER A 79 -2.73 25.52 21.71
N LEU A 80 -3.13 24.80 20.66
CA LEU A 80 -2.26 24.46 19.52
C LEU A 80 -2.09 25.68 18.61
N ASP A 81 -0.87 25.90 18.09
CA ASP A 81 -0.62 26.96 17.11
C ASP A 81 -1.46 26.70 15.84
N PRO A 82 -2.24 27.68 15.35
CA PRO A 82 -2.94 27.57 14.07
C PRO A 82 -2.02 27.19 12.89
N ALA A 83 -0.75 27.58 12.90
CA ALA A 83 0.21 27.17 11.87
C ALA A 83 0.52 25.68 11.96
N GLU A 84 0.73 25.16 13.17
CA GLU A 84 0.94 23.74 13.41
C GLU A 84 -0.29 22.92 13.00
N LEU A 85 -1.50 23.36 13.37
CA LEU A 85 -2.74 22.68 12.97
C LEU A 85 -2.86 22.54 11.45
N ARG A 86 -2.51 23.60 10.70
CA ARG A 86 -2.49 23.56 9.23
C ARG A 86 -1.47 22.54 8.71
N GLN A 87 -0.29 22.44 9.32
CA GLN A 87 0.71 21.45 8.93
C GLN A 87 0.24 20.01 9.21
N ARG A 88 -0.45 19.78 10.34
CA ARG A 88 -1.05 18.47 10.66
C ARG A 88 -2.07 18.05 9.61
N LYS A 89 -2.98 18.97 9.24
CA LYS A 89 -3.98 18.75 8.19
C LYS A 89 -3.34 18.50 6.81
N ALA A 90 -2.34 19.29 6.45
CA ALA A 90 -1.62 19.12 5.18
C ALA A 90 -0.98 17.73 5.11
N PHE A 91 -0.29 17.30 6.17
CA PHE A 91 0.31 15.97 6.24
C PHE A 91 -0.72 14.84 6.00
N ILE A 92 -1.88 14.90 6.67
CA ILE A 92 -2.93 13.89 6.49
C ILE A 92 -3.44 13.89 5.04
N ASN A 93 -3.74 15.07 4.49
CA ASN A 93 -4.25 15.18 3.13
C ASN A 93 -3.26 14.69 2.07
N ASP A 94 -1.99 15.09 2.18
CA ASP A 94 -0.94 14.68 1.26
C ASP A 94 -0.73 13.16 1.32
N THR A 95 -0.78 12.58 2.52
CA THR A 95 -0.64 11.13 2.70
C THR A 95 -1.85 10.37 2.16
N ARG A 96 -3.07 10.85 2.41
CA ARG A 96 -4.30 10.28 1.82
C ARG A 96 -4.23 10.28 0.30
N GLN A 97 -3.75 11.37 -0.31
CA GLN A 97 -3.59 11.45 -1.75
C GLN A 97 -2.57 10.43 -2.26
N CYS A 98 -1.43 10.29 -1.60
CA CYS A 98 -0.41 9.30 -1.95
C CYS A 98 -0.94 7.86 -1.90
N VAL A 99 -1.67 7.51 -0.83
CA VAL A 99 -2.33 6.20 -0.68
C VAL A 99 -3.37 5.97 -1.78
N LYS A 100 -4.20 6.98 -2.06
CA LYS A 100 -5.21 6.92 -3.11
C LYS A 100 -4.58 6.67 -4.48
N ASP A 101 -3.52 7.40 -4.83
CA ASP A 101 -2.84 7.25 -6.12
C ASP A 101 -2.30 5.83 -6.33
N MET A 102 -1.71 5.23 -5.28
CA MET A 102 -1.26 3.83 -5.31
C MET A 102 -2.44 2.86 -5.48
N LYS A 103 -3.53 3.03 -4.73
CA LYS A 103 -4.73 2.18 -4.83
C LYS A 103 -5.41 2.27 -6.20
N ASP A 104 -5.52 3.48 -6.75
CA ASP A 104 -6.09 3.72 -8.08
C ASP A 104 -5.26 3.03 -9.16
N ARG A 105 -3.93 3.06 -9.04
CA ARG A 105 -3.06 2.33 -9.97
C ARG A 105 -3.22 0.83 -9.84
N MET A 106 -3.31 0.29 -8.62
CA MET A 106 -3.52 -1.14 -8.37
C MET A 106 -4.86 -1.66 -8.89
N THR A 107 -5.87 -0.80 -8.95
CA THR A 107 -7.23 -1.16 -9.39
C THR A 107 -7.53 -0.76 -10.82
N SER A 108 -6.59 -0.09 -11.51
CA SER A 108 -6.75 0.32 -12.91
C SER A 108 -7.13 -0.88 -13.79
N PRO A 109 -8.12 -0.72 -14.70
CA PRO A 109 -8.53 -1.80 -15.62
C PRO A 109 -7.35 -2.38 -16.42
N SER A 110 -6.38 -1.53 -16.75
CA SER A 110 -5.16 -1.94 -17.46
C SER A 110 -4.32 -2.96 -16.65
N VAL A 111 -4.16 -2.72 -15.34
CA VAL A 111 -3.43 -3.60 -14.42
C VAL A 111 -4.20 -4.89 -14.16
N GLN A 112 -5.53 -4.80 -14.05
CA GLN A 112 -6.37 -5.99 -13.90
C GLN A 112 -6.26 -6.91 -15.12
N ALA A 113 -6.36 -6.34 -16.33
CA ALA A 113 -6.19 -7.09 -17.57
C ALA A 113 -4.79 -7.73 -17.71
N LEU A 114 -3.73 -7.02 -17.28
CA LEU A 114 -2.36 -7.56 -17.26
C LEU A 114 -2.23 -8.74 -16.29
N THR A 115 -2.75 -8.60 -15.07
CA THR A 115 -2.73 -9.65 -14.05
C THR A 115 -3.51 -10.89 -14.51
N GLU A 116 -4.70 -10.71 -15.10
CA GLU A 116 -5.47 -11.81 -15.68
C GLU A 116 -4.73 -12.52 -16.81
N LYS A 117 -4.10 -11.76 -17.72
CA LYS A 117 -3.30 -12.33 -18.82
C LYS A 117 -2.14 -13.17 -18.27
N LYS A 118 -1.45 -12.69 -17.24
CA LYS A 118 -0.38 -13.44 -16.55
C LYS A 118 -0.91 -14.71 -15.89
N ASN A 119 -2.06 -14.63 -15.21
CA ASN A 119 -2.70 -15.80 -14.61
C ASN A 119 -3.05 -16.86 -15.65
N ARG A 120 -3.61 -16.46 -16.81
CA ARG A 120 -3.86 -17.39 -17.93
C ARG A 120 -2.58 -18.06 -18.42
N GLN A 121 -1.51 -17.29 -18.66
CA GLN A 121 -0.23 -17.84 -19.15
C GLN A 121 0.43 -18.83 -18.16
N ALA A 122 0.36 -18.56 -16.87
CA ALA A 122 0.91 -19.45 -15.84
C ALA A 122 0.19 -20.81 -15.80
N LEU A 123 -1.14 -20.82 -15.98
CA LEU A 123 -1.93 -22.05 -16.02
C LEU A 123 -1.60 -22.91 -17.24
N PHE A 124 -1.42 -22.30 -18.42
CA PHE A 124 -1.02 -23.02 -19.64
C PHE A 124 0.35 -23.71 -19.48
N ARG A 125 1.36 -22.98 -18.97
CA ARG A 125 2.70 -23.57 -18.73
C ARG A 125 2.69 -24.76 -17.77
N ARG A 126 1.78 -24.76 -16.79
CA ARG A 126 1.64 -25.87 -15.82
C ARG A 126 0.98 -27.09 -16.46
N GLY A 127 0.01 -26.89 -17.34
CA GLY A 127 -0.63 -27.96 -18.11
C GLY A 127 0.33 -28.69 -19.03
N ASP A 128 1.19 -27.94 -19.74
CA ASP A 128 2.17 -28.51 -20.67
C ASP A 128 3.21 -29.38 -19.96
N LYS A 129 3.72 -28.94 -18.79
CA LYS A 129 4.63 -29.73 -17.97
C LYS A 129 3.98 -31.02 -17.47
N ALA A 130 2.76 -30.94 -16.92
CA ALA A 130 2.05 -32.11 -16.40
C ALA A 130 1.74 -33.15 -17.50
N TRP A 131 1.45 -32.70 -18.72
CA TRP A 131 1.24 -33.58 -19.86
C TRP A 131 2.53 -34.29 -20.30
N LEU A 132 3.64 -33.56 -20.40
CA LEU A 132 4.96 -34.13 -20.73
C LEU A 132 5.41 -35.17 -19.69
N GLU A 133 5.22 -34.88 -18.40
CA GLU A 133 5.57 -35.78 -17.29
C GLU A 133 4.70 -37.04 -17.25
N SER A 134 3.45 -36.95 -17.68
CA SER A 134 2.54 -38.10 -17.81
C SER A 134 2.91 -38.99 -19.00
N ARG A 135 3.49 -38.40 -20.06
CA ARG A 135 3.91 -39.12 -21.27
C ARG A 135 5.21 -39.89 -21.07
N ASN A 136 6.15 -39.36 -20.29
CA ASN A 136 7.43 -40.01 -20.00
C ASN A 136 7.36 -41.11 -18.92
N ARG A 137 6.27 -41.21 -18.15
CA ARG A 137 6.07 -42.25 -17.13
C ARG A 137 5.55 -43.59 -17.66
N LYS A 138 5.30 -43.70 -18.97
CA LYS A 138 4.74 -44.90 -19.63
C LYS A 138 5.76 -45.69 -20.47
N ILE A 139 7.06 -45.46 -20.26
CA ILE A 139 8.18 -46.24 -20.83
C ILE A 139 9.00 -46.77 -19.67
#